data_AF-A0A847PZN6-F1
#
_entry.id   AF-A0A847PZN6-F1
#
_cell.length_a   1.000
_cell.length_b   1.000
_cell.length_c   1.000
_cell.angle_alpha   90.00
_cell.angle_beta   90.00
_cell.angle_gamma   90.00
#
_symmetry.space_group_name_H-M   'P 1'
#
loop_
_entity.id
_entity.type
_entity.pdbx_description
1 polymer ?
#
loop_
_entity_poly.entity_id
_entity_poly.type
_entity_poly.pdbx_seq_one_letter_code
_entity_poly.pdbx_strand_id
1 'polypeptide(L)'
;MLDLLPAEAPRPEVIRCSAETGEGVDAVAHAIDVLLDRPGASEEIRRERVRAAIARIVDGRGAAIGRVMLEKLYGWDRAVDLVMSGRTSPYMIGEEIAGAAFRELER
;
A
#
# COMPACT_ATOMS: atom_id res chain seq x y z
N MET A 1 17.30 6.65 5.56
CA MET A 1 17.71 6.93 6.95
C MET A 1 16.95 5.94 7.83
N LEU A 2 17.65 4.96 8.41
CA LEU A 2 17.09 3.75 9.05
C LEU A 2 16.63 3.99 10.51
N ASP A 3 16.24 5.21 10.86
CA ASP A 3 16.01 5.65 12.25
C ASP A 3 14.55 5.50 12.73
N LEU A 4 13.75 4.61 12.14
CA LEU A 4 12.33 4.43 12.49
C LEU A 4 12.03 3.17 13.31
N LEU A 5 13.05 2.41 13.73
CA LEU A 5 12.84 1.27 14.62
C LEU A 5 12.91 1.74 16.08
N PRO A 6 11.87 1.50 16.90
CA PRO A 6 11.96 1.75 18.33
C PRO A 6 13.17 1.01 18.91
N ALA A 7 13.81 1.57 19.95
CA ALA A 7 15.10 1.09 20.47
C ALA A 7 15.10 -0.40 20.88
N GLU A 8 13.91 -0.96 21.12
CA GLU A 8 13.67 -2.33 21.56
C GLU A 8 13.31 -3.28 20.41
N ALA A 9 13.14 -2.78 19.18
CA ALA A 9 12.85 -3.63 18.03
C ALA A 9 14.11 -4.41 17.64
N PRO A 10 14.03 -5.75 17.47
CA PRO A 10 15.14 -6.53 16.99
C PRO A 10 15.59 -5.99 15.63
N ARG A 11 16.86 -5.59 15.54
CA ARG A 11 17.41 -5.06 14.30
C ARG A 11 17.57 -6.21 13.30
N PRO A 12 17.09 -6.06 12.06
CA PRO A 12 17.31 -7.06 11.04
C PRO A 12 18.82 -7.20 10.78
N GLU A 13 19.28 -8.45 10.69
CA GLU A 13 20.68 -8.76 10.41
C GLU A 13 21.06 -8.34 8.98
N VAL A 14 22.27 -7.81 8.81
CA VAL A 14 22.82 -7.47 7.50
C VAL A 14 23.81 -8.55 7.09
N ILE A 15 23.42 -9.37 6.10
CA ILE A 15 24.21 -10.51 5.62
C ILE A 15 24.79 -10.16 4.24
N ARG A 16 26.11 -10.36 4.07
CA ARG A 16 26.74 -10.28 2.75
C ARG A 16 26.52 -11.61 2.02
N CYS A 17 25.96 -11.55 0.81
CA CYS A 17 25.76 -12.74 -0.01
C CYS A 17 26.05 -12.46 -1.49
N SER A 18 26.32 -13.52 -2.25
CA SER A 18 26.54 -13.51 -3.69
C SER A 18 25.77 -14.66 -4.33
N ALA A 19 24.82 -14.32 -5.20
CA ALA A 19 24.04 -15.32 -5.92
C ALA A 19 24.89 -16.08 -6.97
N GLU A 20 25.95 -15.46 -7.48
CA GLU A 20 26.84 -16.06 -8.48
C GLU A 20 27.77 -17.11 -7.87
N THR A 21 28.31 -16.83 -6.68
CA THR A 21 29.27 -17.71 -6.01
C THR A 21 28.64 -18.60 -4.95
N GLY A 22 27.37 -18.36 -4.59
CA GLY A 22 26.67 -19.06 -3.50
C GLY A 22 27.09 -18.59 -2.10
N GLU A 23 28.04 -17.66 -1.98
CA GLU A 23 28.51 -17.16 -0.69
C GLU A 23 27.37 -16.49 0.08
N GLY A 24 27.21 -16.84 1.36
CA GLY A 24 26.23 -16.22 2.26
C GLY A 24 24.76 -16.59 2.01
N VAL A 25 24.44 -17.42 1.00
CA VAL A 25 23.06 -17.84 0.71
C VAL A 25 22.49 -18.68 1.86
N ASP A 26 23.27 -19.61 2.39
CA ASP A 26 22.85 -20.45 3.53
C ASP A 26 22.62 -19.61 4.80
N ALA A 27 23.43 -18.56 5.01
CA ALA A 27 23.26 -17.63 6.12
C ALA A 27 21.95 -16.84 5.98
N VAL A 28 21.61 -16.40 4.76
CA VAL A 28 20.31 -15.76 4.49
C VAL A 28 19.15 -16.70 4.76
N ALA A 29 19.23 -17.96 4.29
CA ALA A 29 18.19 -18.95 4.53
C ALA A 29 18.00 -19.22 6.03
N HIS A 30 19.10 -19.40 6.76
CA HIS A 30 19.06 -19.60 8.21
C HIS A 30 18.43 -18.41 8.95
N ALA A 31 18.77 -17.17 8.58
CA ALA A 31 18.18 -15.98 9.18
C ALA A 31 16.67 -15.88 8.91
N ILE A 32 16.21 -16.33 7.74
CA ILE A 32 14.78 -16.45 7.44
C ILE A 32 14.13 -17.50 8.35
N ASP A 33 14.73 -18.68 8.48
CA ASP A 33 14.18 -19.76 9.33
C ASP A 33 14.05 -19.31 10.79
N VAL A 34 15.07 -18.66 11.35
CA VAL A 34 15.03 -18.07 12.71
C VAL A 34 13.89 -17.06 12.84
N LEU A 35 13.64 -16.24 11.82
CA LEU A 35 12.56 -15.27 11.81
C LEU A 35 11.17 -15.90 11.67
N LEU A 36 11.07 -17.08 11.05
CA LEU A 36 9.83 -17.84 10.88
C LEU A 36 9.51 -18.72 12.09
N ASP A 37 10.52 -19.20 12.82
CA ASP A 37 10.39 -20.09 13.97
C ASP A 37 10.12 -19.37 15.29
N ARG A 38 10.23 -18.03 15.32
CA ARG A 38 9.92 -17.26 16.54
C ARG A 38 8.44 -17.43 16.96
N PRO A 39 8.14 -17.50 18.27
CA PRO A 39 6.77 -17.58 18.75
C PRO A 39 5.90 -16.45 18.19
N GLY A 40 4.76 -16.80 17.59
CA GLY A 40 3.82 -15.83 17.01
C GLY A 40 4.09 -15.43 15.55
N ALA A 41 5.22 -15.83 14.94
CA ALA A 41 5.53 -15.49 13.54
C ALA A 41 4.45 -15.93 12.55
N SER A 42 3.92 -17.15 12.70
CA SER A 42 2.87 -17.67 11.81
C SER A 42 1.60 -16.80 11.80
N GLU A 43 1.18 -16.34 12.99
CA GLU A 43 0.00 -15.47 13.12
C GLU A 43 0.29 -14.05 12.62
N GLU A 44 1.50 -13.53 12.87
CA GLU A 44 1.95 -12.23 12.35
C GLU A 44 1.99 -12.23 10.81
N ILE A 45 2.58 -13.26 10.21
CA ILE A 45 2.63 -13.44 8.74
C ILE A 45 1.23 -13.58 8.17
N ARG A 46 0.36 -14.35 8.82
CA ARG A 46 -1.04 -14.48 8.40
C ARG A 46 -1.73 -13.12 8.41
N ARG A 47 -1.60 -12.36 9.50
CA ARG A 47 -2.17 -11.01 9.63
C ARG A 47 -1.67 -10.07 8.56
N GLU A 48 -0.37 -10.06 8.30
CA GLU A 48 0.21 -9.18 7.29
C GLU A 48 -0.22 -9.58 5.87
N ARG A 49 -0.33 -10.88 5.57
CA ARG A 49 -0.91 -11.36 4.31
C ARG A 49 -2.37 -10.95 4.14
N VAL A 50 -3.17 -11.06 5.20
CA VAL A 50 -4.57 -10.63 5.19
C VAL A 50 -4.66 -9.11 5.02
N ARG A 51 -3.85 -8.33 5.73
CA ARG A 51 -3.76 -6.87 5.56
C ARG A 51 -3.40 -6.50 4.12
N ALA A 52 -2.38 -7.12 3.54
CA ALA A 52 -1.98 -6.89 2.16
C ALA A 52 -3.08 -7.27 1.16
N ALA A 53 -3.83 -8.34 1.43
CA ALA A 53 -4.99 -8.71 0.62
C ALA A 53 -6.12 -7.66 0.72
N ILE A 54 -6.45 -7.20 1.93
CA ILE A 54 -7.45 -6.15 2.16
C ILE A 54 -7.03 -4.85 1.46
N ALA A 55 -5.77 -4.43 1.61
CA ALA A 55 -5.25 -3.22 0.97
C ALA A 55 -5.43 -3.27 -0.55
N ARG A 56 -5.04 -4.37 -1.21
CA ARG A 56 -5.26 -4.55 -2.66
C ARG A 56 -6.72 -4.51 -3.06
N ILE A 57 -7.62 -5.09 -2.24
CA ILE A 57 -9.06 -5.04 -2.50
C ILE A 57 -9.56 -3.60 -2.37
N VAL A 58 -9.15 -2.87 -1.34
CA VAL A 58 -9.50 -1.46 -1.13
C VAL A 58 -9.01 -0.61 -2.30
N ASP A 59 -7.77 -0.78 -2.76
CA ASP A 59 -7.23 -0.03 -3.89
C ASP A 59 -8.05 -0.30 -5.18
N GLY A 60 -8.31 -1.57 -5.48
CA GLY A 60 -9.07 -1.95 -6.67
C GLY A 60 -10.53 -1.50 -6.63
N ARG A 61 -11.22 -1.67 -5.49
CA ARG A 61 -12.63 -1.27 -5.33
C ARG A 61 -12.78 0.23 -5.17
N GLY A 62 -11.86 0.88 -4.46
CA GLY A 62 -11.79 2.32 -4.31
C GLY A 62 -11.63 3.01 -5.67
N ALA A 63 -10.74 2.50 -6.53
CA ALA A 63 -10.61 3.01 -7.90
C ALA A 63 -11.91 2.84 -8.71
N ALA A 64 -12.61 1.71 -8.58
CA ALA A 64 -13.87 1.49 -9.27
C ALA A 64 -14.97 2.47 -8.81
N ILE A 65 -15.11 2.68 -7.49
CA ILE A 65 -16.04 3.66 -6.91
C ILE A 65 -15.66 5.07 -7.36
N GLY A 66 -14.37 5.43 -7.29
CA GLY A 66 -13.86 6.72 -7.72
C GLY A 66 -14.19 7.03 -9.18
N ARG A 67 -14.10 6.04 -10.08
CA ARG A 67 -14.52 6.20 -11.49
C ARG A 67 -16.01 6.49 -11.62
N VAL A 68 -16.87 5.75 -10.92
CA VAL A 68 -18.32 5.97 -10.94
C VAL A 68 -18.66 7.38 -10.42
N MET A 69 -18.00 7.80 -9.35
CA MET A 69 -18.22 9.12 -8.74
C MET A 69 -17.71 10.26 -9.64
N LEU A 70 -16.54 10.11 -10.24
CA LEU A 70 -16.01 11.06 -11.22
C LEU A 70 -16.98 11.24 -12.39
N GLU A 71 -17.51 10.13 -12.91
CA GLU A 71 -18.47 10.16 -14.01
C GLU A 71 -19.78 10.85 -13.60
N LYS A 72 -20.30 10.55 -12.39
CA LYS A 72 -21.50 11.18 -11.85
C LYS A 72 -21.35 12.69 -11.62
N LEU A 73 -20.17 13.14 -11.14
CA LEU A 73 -19.93 14.53 -10.75
C LEU A 73 -19.58 15.42 -11.94
N TYR A 74 -18.77 14.93 -12.87
CA TYR A 74 -18.24 15.74 -13.97
C TYR A 74 -18.44 15.08 -15.34
N GLY A 75 -18.27 13.76 -15.43
CA GLY A 75 -17.96 13.06 -16.68
C GLY A 75 -16.47 13.12 -17.00
N TRP A 76 -15.90 12.03 -17.52
CA TRP A 76 -14.44 11.89 -17.71
C TRP A 76 -13.81 13.01 -18.56
N ASP A 77 -14.36 13.26 -19.75
CA ASP A 77 -13.80 14.25 -20.70
C ASP A 77 -13.88 15.67 -20.14
N ARG A 78 -14.99 16.01 -19.49
CA ARG A 78 -15.17 17.31 -18.86
C ARG A 78 -14.17 17.51 -17.71
N ALA A 79 -13.90 16.49 -16.91
CA ALA A 79 -12.91 16.55 -15.86
C ALA A 79 -11.50 16.86 -16.42
N VAL A 80 -11.12 16.21 -17.53
CA VAL A 80 -9.87 16.49 -18.24
C VAL A 80 -9.84 17.93 -18.75
N ASP A 81 -10.91 18.40 -19.40
CA ASP A 81 -10.99 19.77 -19.92
C ASP A 81 -10.87 20.83 -18.82
N LEU A 82 -11.47 20.58 -17.64
CA LEU A 82 -11.36 21.46 -16.48
C LEU A 82 -9.91 21.57 -16.01
N VAL A 83 -9.18 20.45 -15.92
CA VAL A 83 -7.76 20.43 -15.55
C VAL A 83 -6.90 21.13 -16.60
N MET A 84 -7.07 20.77 -17.87
CA MET A 84 -6.27 21.32 -18.97
C MET A 84 -6.47 22.82 -19.15
N SER A 85 -7.67 23.33 -18.84
CA SER A 85 -7.96 24.77 -18.80
C SER A 85 -7.42 25.52 -17.57
N GLY A 86 -6.84 24.81 -16.60
CA GLY A 86 -6.36 25.40 -15.34
C GLY A 86 -7.46 25.84 -14.37
N ARG A 87 -8.72 25.41 -14.58
CA ARG A 87 -9.85 25.75 -13.70
C ARG A 87 -9.88 24.92 -12.42
N THR A 88 -9.23 23.75 -12.43
CA THR A 88 -9.02 22.89 -11.27
C THR A 88 -7.73 22.09 -11.43
N SER A 89 -7.33 21.34 -10.40
CA SER A 89 -6.22 20.38 -10.48
C SER A 89 -6.73 18.95 -10.33
N PRO A 90 -5.97 17.94 -10.79
CA PRO A 90 -6.32 16.53 -10.56
C PRO A 90 -6.52 16.20 -9.08
N TYR A 91 -5.74 16.84 -8.20
CA TYR A 91 -5.85 16.64 -6.76
C TYR A 91 -7.19 17.15 -6.21
N MET A 92 -7.63 18.34 -6.63
CA MET A 92 -8.91 18.91 -6.20
C MET A 92 -10.10 18.07 -6.67
N ILE A 93 -10.04 17.51 -7.89
CA ILE A 93 -11.06 16.56 -8.37
C ILE A 93 -11.12 15.32 -7.45
N GLY A 94 -9.95 14.81 -7.02
CA GLY A 94 -9.87 13.69 -6.09
C GLY A 94 -10.53 13.98 -4.73
N GLU A 95 -10.26 15.15 -4.15
CA GLU A 95 -10.87 15.62 -2.89
C GLU A 95 -12.40 15.72 -3.01
N GLU A 96 -12.91 16.27 -4.12
CA GLU A 96 -14.34 16.40 -4.34
C GLU A 96 -15.04 15.03 -4.51
N ILE A 97 -14.39 14.09 -5.21
CA ILE A 97 -14.85 12.69 -5.33
C ILE A 97 -14.93 12.04 -3.95
N ALA A 98 -13.87 12.13 -3.16
CA ALA A 98 -13.82 11.54 -1.83
C ALA A 98 -14.90 12.15 -0.92
N GLY A 99 -15.01 13.48 -0.90
CA GLY A 99 -16.01 14.20 -0.11
C GLY A 99 -17.44 13.86 -0.52
N ALA A 100 -17.70 13.65 -1.81
CA ALA A 100 -19.01 13.19 -2.28
C ALA A 100 -19.33 11.75 -1.83
N ALA A 101 -18.34 10.86 -1.83
CA ALA A 101 -18.51 9.49 -1.37
C ALA A 101 -18.84 9.43 0.13
N PHE A 102 -18.18 10.25 0.96
CA PHE A 102 -18.48 10.35 2.39
C PHE A 102 -19.93 10.79 2.65
N ARG A 103 -20.41 11.82 1.94
CA ARG A 103 -21.80 12.31 2.10
C ARG A 103 -22.87 11.29 1.73
N GLU A 104 -22.60 10.42 0.76
CA GLU A 104 -23.52 9.33 0.38
C GLU A 104 -23.57 8.22 1.44
N LEU A 105 -22.49 8.03 2.22
CA LEU A 105 -22.44 7.04 3.31
C LEU A 105 -23.10 7.51 4.61
N GLU A 106 -23.22 8.82 4.81
CA GLU A 106 -23.86 9.44 5.98
C GLU A 106 -25.39 9.62 5.83
N ARG A 107 -25.97 9.20 4.71
CA ARG A 107 -27.41 9.20 4.43
C ARG A 107 -28.05 7.85 4.73
#